data_AF-A0A3B8Z2G9-F1
#
_entry.id   AF-A0A3B8Z2G9-F1
#
_cell.length_a   1.000
_cell.length_b   1.000
_cell.length_c   1.000
_cell.angle_alpha   90.00
_cell.angle_beta   90.00
_cell.angle_gamma   90.00
#
_symmetry.space_group_name_H-M   'P 1'
#
loop_
_entity.id
_entity.type
_entity.pdbx_description
1 polymer ?
#
loop_
_entity_poly.entity_id
_entity_poly.type
_entity_poly.pdbx_seq_one_letter_code
_entity_poly.pdbx_strand_id
1 'polypeptide(L)'
;MNSTISATRERSSEMPVEFTGSGGESFRIWIVNLVLTILTLGIYSAWAKVRTKRYFYRNTIIGGSPFEYHARPIQILKGRAIVVGAYLAFSLVNMLSPILGAIAILVFLGFLPWLVVRASVFNARNSSWRDIRFNFNTASKAEA
;
A
#
# COMPACT_ATOMS: atom_id res chain seq x y z
N MET A 1 35.26 38.83 27.81
CA MET A 1 34.13 37.98 28.24
C MET A 1 33.36 37.57 27.00
N ASN A 2 33.66 36.39 26.48
CA ASN A 2 33.05 35.79 25.28
C ASN A 2 31.78 35.04 25.67
N SER A 3 30.68 35.32 24.97
CA SER A 3 29.60 34.34 24.78
C SER A 3 28.61 34.87 23.74
N THR A 4 29.08 35.10 22.52
CA THR A 4 28.21 35.15 21.33
C THR A 4 27.76 33.71 21.08
N ILE A 5 26.61 33.34 21.62
CA ILE A 5 25.89 32.13 21.27
C ILE A 5 25.50 32.30 19.80
N SER A 6 26.33 31.78 18.89
CA SER A 6 25.96 31.62 17.49
C SER A 6 24.81 30.63 17.45
N ALA A 7 23.59 31.16 17.40
CA ALA A 7 22.40 30.38 17.12
C ALA A 7 22.66 29.59 15.83
N THR A 8 22.84 28.27 15.97
CA THR A 8 22.90 27.35 14.83
C THR A 8 21.50 27.39 14.22
N ARG A 9 21.32 28.24 13.22
CA ARG A 9 20.12 28.28 12.41
C ARG A 9 20.10 26.95 11.67
N GLU A 10 19.36 25.97 12.18
CA GLU A 10 19.02 24.76 11.44
C GLU A 10 18.40 25.22 10.12
N ARG A 11 19.21 25.24 9.06
CA ARG A 11 18.67 25.38 7.71
C ARG A 11 17.83 24.14 7.51
N SER A 12 16.52 24.32 7.51
CA SER A 12 15.59 23.36 6.94
C SER A 12 16.10 23.04 5.54
N SER A 13 16.84 21.93 5.40
CA SER A 13 17.28 21.48 4.10
C SER A 13 16.02 21.09 3.35
N GLU A 14 15.60 21.92 2.41
CA GLU A 14 14.52 21.56 1.51
C GLU A 14 14.94 20.27 0.82
N MET A 15 14.22 19.17 1.10
CA MET A 15 14.48 17.90 0.46
C MET A 15 13.74 17.92 -0.89
N PRO A 16 14.46 18.01 -2.03
CA PRO A 16 13.80 18.01 -3.33
C PRO A 16 13.07 16.69 -3.53
N VAL A 17 11.85 16.79 -4.03
CA VAL A 17 11.02 15.64 -4.43
C VAL A 17 10.95 15.66 -5.95
N GLU A 18 11.49 14.62 -6.57
CA GLU A 18 11.56 14.49 -8.02
C GLU A 18 10.85 13.22 -8.47
N PHE A 19 10.12 13.30 -9.58
CA PHE A 19 9.53 12.13 -10.22
C PHE A 19 10.10 11.96 -11.62
N THR A 20 10.87 10.91 -11.84
CA THR A 20 11.59 10.64 -13.10
C THR A 20 10.84 9.70 -14.04
N GLY A 21 9.58 9.34 -13.72
CA GLY A 21 8.82 8.36 -14.48
C GLY A 21 8.26 8.93 -15.78
N SER A 22 8.35 8.17 -16.87
CA SER A 22 7.73 8.50 -18.16
C SER A 22 6.30 7.95 -18.26
N GLY A 23 5.39 8.77 -18.78
CA GLY A 23 4.01 8.35 -19.06
C GLY A 23 3.93 7.23 -20.10
N GLY A 24 4.75 7.27 -21.14
CA GLY A 24 4.78 6.24 -22.19
C GLY A 24 5.28 4.89 -21.69
N GLU A 25 6.30 4.89 -20.82
CA GLU A 25 6.79 3.67 -20.16
C GLU A 25 5.71 3.09 -19.22
N SER A 26 5.08 3.96 -18.42
CA SER A 26 3.99 3.57 -17.52
C SER A 26 2.81 2.96 -18.29
N PHE A 27 2.45 3.55 -19.43
CA PHE A 27 1.38 3.07 -20.30
C PHE A 27 1.71 1.70 -20.89
N ARG A 28 2.94 1.50 -21.39
CA ARG A 28 3.40 0.21 -21.90
C ARG A 28 3.35 -0.88 -20.82
N ILE A 29 3.76 -0.58 -19.59
CA ILE A 29 3.67 -1.53 -18.48
C ILE A 29 2.21 -1.84 -18.15
N TRP A 30 1.35 -0.80 -18.13
CA TRP A 30 -0.06 -0.93 -17.79
C TRP A 30 -0.82 -1.78 -18.80
N ILE A 31 -0.65 -1.55 -20.10
CA ILE A 31 -1.40 -2.30 -21.14
C ILE A 31 -1.02 -3.79 -21.15
N VAL A 32 0.27 -4.11 -21.02
CA VAL A 32 0.73 -5.50 -20.94
C VAL A 32 0.15 -6.19 -19.70
N ASN A 33 0.17 -5.49 -18.57
CA ASN A 33 -0.40 -6.02 -17.33
C ASN A 33 -1.91 -6.19 -17.40
N LEU A 34 -2.63 -5.30 -18.09
CA LEU A 34 -4.07 -5.38 -18.29
C LEU A 34 -4.43 -6.61 -19.13
N VAL A 35 -3.76 -6.80 -20.26
CA VAL A 35 -3.96 -7.97 -21.14
C VAL A 35 -3.70 -9.27 -20.35
N LEU A 36 -2.57 -9.37 -19.65
CA LEU A 36 -2.25 -10.54 -18.83
C LEU A 36 -3.29 -10.77 -17.71
N THR A 37 -3.83 -9.70 -17.13
CA THR A 37 -4.88 -9.80 -16.11
C THR A 37 -6.16 -10.39 -16.69
N ILE A 38 -6.59 -9.93 -17.87
CA ILE A 38 -7.79 -10.45 -18.55
C ILE A 38 -7.58 -11.93 -18.92
N LEU A 39 -6.46 -12.25 -19.55
CA LEU A 39 -6.13 -13.61 -19.97
C LEU A 39 -6.04 -14.62 -18.81
N THR A 40 -5.74 -14.15 -17.60
CA THR A 40 -5.65 -14.99 -16.39
C THR A 40 -6.86 -14.88 -15.47
N LEU A 41 -7.99 -14.37 -15.98
CA LEU A 41 -9.24 -14.19 -15.21
C LEU A 41 -9.04 -13.41 -13.90
N GLY A 42 -8.15 -12.42 -13.92
CA GLY A 42 -7.87 -11.57 -12.77
C GLY A 42 -6.75 -12.07 -11.86
N ILE A 43 -6.21 -13.28 -12.01
CA ILE A 43 -5.17 -13.80 -11.12
C ILE A 43 -3.89 -12.95 -11.23
N TYR A 44 -3.44 -12.65 -12.45
CA TYR A 44 -2.22 -11.88 -12.69
C TYR A 44 -2.28 -10.44 -12.15
N SER A 45 -3.48 -9.92 -11.84
CA SER A 45 -3.65 -8.57 -11.29
C SER A 45 -2.87 -8.33 -9.99
N ALA A 46 -2.50 -9.38 -9.25
CA ALA A 46 -1.66 -9.26 -8.06
C ALA A 46 -0.21 -8.86 -8.41
N TRP A 47 0.34 -9.47 -9.46
CA TRP A 47 1.67 -9.16 -9.99
C TRP A 47 1.68 -7.81 -10.68
N ALA A 48 0.65 -7.52 -11.48
CA ALA A 48 0.44 -6.22 -12.10
C ALA A 48 0.50 -5.09 -11.06
N LYS A 49 -0.26 -5.22 -9.96
CA LYS A 49 -0.30 -4.23 -8.88
C LYS A 49 1.08 -4.00 -8.25
N VAL A 50 1.84 -5.06 -7.97
CA VAL A 50 3.20 -4.94 -7.41
C VAL A 50 4.15 -4.28 -8.39
N ARG A 51 4.11 -4.66 -9.67
CA ARG A 51 4.98 -4.09 -10.72
C ARG A 51 4.73 -2.59 -10.90
N THR A 52 3.47 -2.19 -10.98
CA THR A 52 3.10 -0.78 -11.09
C THR A 52 3.56 0.00 -9.86
N LYS A 53 3.34 -0.50 -8.64
CA LYS A 53 3.83 0.18 -7.42
C LYS A 53 5.35 0.31 -7.39
N ARG A 54 6.09 -0.74 -7.76
CA ARG A 54 7.56 -0.70 -7.83
C ARG A 54 8.05 0.33 -8.84
N TYR A 55 7.38 0.45 -9.99
CA TYR A 55 7.70 1.48 -10.97
C TYR A 55 7.57 2.89 -10.35
N PHE A 56 6.39 3.23 -9.80
CA PHE A 56 6.19 4.53 -9.18
C PHE A 56 7.18 4.81 -8.05
N TYR A 57 7.42 3.84 -7.16
CA TYR A 57 8.34 4.00 -6.02
C TYR A 57 9.79 4.24 -6.47
N ARG A 58 10.27 3.49 -7.47
CA ARG A 58 11.63 3.68 -7.99
C ARG A 58 11.81 5.00 -8.75
N ASN A 59 10.73 5.52 -9.32
CA ASN A 59 10.74 6.80 -10.03
C ASN A 59 10.44 8.00 -9.12
N THR A 60 10.02 7.80 -7.87
CA THR A 60 9.88 8.86 -6.86
C THR A 60 11.16 8.97 -6.04
N ILE A 61 11.88 10.07 -6.21
CA ILE A 61 13.16 10.36 -5.55
C ILE A 61 12.92 11.45 -4.50
N ILE A 62 13.33 11.22 -3.25
CA ILE A 62 13.35 12.22 -2.19
C ILE A 62 14.77 12.34 -1.66
N GLY A 63 15.31 13.56 -1.64
CA GLY A 63 16.64 13.83 -1.10
C GLY A 63 17.74 12.98 -1.77
N GLY A 64 17.63 12.77 -3.08
CA GLY A 64 18.59 12.01 -3.89
C GLY A 64 18.49 10.49 -3.77
N SER A 65 17.49 9.93 -3.09
CA SER A 65 17.29 8.48 -2.98
C SER A 65 15.87 8.06 -3.36
N PRO A 66 15.69 7.01 -4.17
CA PRO A 66 14.36 6.52 -4.55
C PRO A 66 13.69 5.81 -3.38
N PHE A 67 12.36 5.72 -3.44
CA PHE A 67 11.64 4.77 -2.58
C PHE A 67 11.74 3.35 -3.13
N GLU A 68 11.57 2.39 -2.23
CA GLU A 68 11.56 0.98 -2.57
C GLU A 68 10.28 0.29 -2.07
N TYR A 69 9.82 -0.69 -2.84
CA TYR A 69 8.60 -1.45 -2.53
C TYR A 69 8.80 -2.96 -2.65
N HIS A 70 8.65 -3.69 -1.54
CA HIS A 70 9.06 -5.09 -1.40
C HIS A 70 7.90 -6.06 -1.24
N ALA A 71 6.68 -5.62 -1.50
CA ALA A 71 5.51 -6.49 -1.41
C ALA A 71 5.64 -7.70 -2.33
N ARG A 72 5.17 -8.85 -1.83
CA ARG A 72 5.06 -10.09 -2.60
C ARG A 72 3.66 -10.20 -3.20
N PRO A 73 3.52 -10.45 -4.53
CA PRO A 73 2.20 -10.58 -5.17
C PRO A 73 1.28 -11.61 -4.50
N ILE A 74 1.85 -12.72 -4.00
CA ILE A 74 1.10 -13.78 -3.33
C ILE A 74 0.35 -13.29 -2.07
N GLN A 75 0.87 -12.28 -1.37
CA GLN A 75 0.18 -11.71 -0.20
C GLN A 75 -1.11 -10.99 -0.61
N ILE A 76 -1.08 -10.31 -1.76
CA ILE A 76 -2.26 -9.64 -2.33
C ILE A 76 -3.27 -10.68 -2.81
N LEU A 77 -2.80 -11.77 -3.42
CA LEU A 77 -3.68 -12.85 -3.89
C LEU A 77 -4.39 -13.54 -2.72
N LYS A 78 -3.70 -13.82 -1.61
CA LYS A 78 -4.32 -14.36 -0.38
C LYS A 78 -5.43 -13.45 0.15
N GLY A 79 -5.17 -12.14 0.21
CA GLY A 79 -6.19 -11.16 0.60
C GLY A 79 -7.41 -11.18 -0.31
N ARG A 80 -7.21 -11.26 -1.64
CA ARG A 80 -8.30 -11.38 -2.61
C ARG A 80 -9.08 -12.68 -2.49
N ALA A 81 -8.40 -13.80 -2.25
CA ALA A 81 -9.05 -15.09 -2.05
C ALA A 81 -10.00 -15.05 -0.85
N ILE A 82 -9.59 -14.39 0.25
CA ILE A 82 -10.47 -14.16 1.41
C ILE A 82 -11.70 -13.33 1.03
N VAL A 83 -11.51 -12.23 0.28
CA VAL A 83 -12.63 -11.37 -0.16
C VAL A 83 -13.59 -12.13 -1.09
N VAL A 84 -13.07 -12.91 -2.03
CA VAL A 84 -13.89 -13.74 -2.93
C VAL A 84 -14.67 -14.78 -2.13
N GLY A 85 -14.02 -15.49 -1.21
CA GLY A 85 -14.68 -16.44 -0.33
C GLY A 85 -15.77 -15.81 0.53
N ALA A 86 -15.50 -14.63 1.10
CA ALA A 86 -16.48 -13.87 1.88
C ALA A 86 -17.67 -13.42 1.01
N TYR A 87 -17.44 -12.99 -0.23
CA TYR A 87 -18.49 -12.64 -1.17
C TYR A 87 -19.39 -13.84 -1.54
N LEU A 88 -18.79 -15.00 -1.80
CA LEU A 88 -19.54 -16.23 -2.07
C LEU A 88 -20.39 -16.66 -0.85
N ALA A 89 -19.81 -16.60 0.34
CA ALA A 89 -20.54 -16.88 1.58
C ALA A 89 -21.69 -15.88 1.78
N PHE A 90 -21.44 -14.60 1.56
CA PHE A 90 -22.47 -13.56 1.61
C PHE A 90 -23.59 -13.82 0.60
N SER A 91 -23.27 -14.20 -0.64
CA SER A 91 -24.24 -14.55 -1.67
C SER A 91 -25.12 -15.73 -1.23
N LEU A 92 -24.53 -16.76 -0.62
CA LEU A 92 -25.27 -17.91 -0.11
C LEU A 92 -26.20 -17.54 1.07
N VAL A 93 -25.74 -16.69 1.99
CA VAL A 93 -26.57 -16.19 3.11
C VAL A 93 -27.78 -15.42 2.59
N ASN A 94 -27.61 -14.59 1.55
CA ASN A 94 -28.72 -13.86 0.93
C ASN A 94 -29.75 -14.79 0.27
N MET A 95 -29.33 -15.97 -0.19
CA MET A 95 -30.25 -16.98 -0.72
C MET A 95 -31.12 -17.60 0.37
N LEU A 96 -30.62 -17.72 1.61
CA LEU A 96 -31.37 -18.27 2.75
C LEU A 96 -32.31 -17.25 3.38
N SER A 97 -31.83 -16.01 3.60
CA SER A 97 -32.64 -14.92 4.15
C SER A 97 -32.04 -13.56 3.80
N PRO A 98 -32.80 -12.66 3.16
CA PRO A 98 -32.35 -11.29 2.91
C PRO A 98 -32.03 -10.49 4.19
N ILE A 99 -32.68 -10.82 5.31
CA ILE A 99 -32.45 -10.14 6.60
C ILE A 99 -31.06 -10.47 7.15
N LEU A 100 -30.64 -11.74 7.05
CA LEU A 100 -29.27 -12.15 7.42
C LEU A 100 -28.23 -11.47 6.53
N GLY A 101 -28.54 -11.28 5.24
CA GLY A 101 -27.73 -10.49 4.31
C GLY A 101 -27.56 -9.04 4.77
N ALA A 102 -28.64 -8.38 5.18
CA ALA A 102 -28.57 -7.01 5.69
C ALA A 102 -27.71 -6.89 6.96
N ILE A 103 -27.83 -7.84 7.89
CA ILE A 103 -26.98 -7.89 9.10
C ILE A 103 -25.50 -8.07 8.70
N ALA A 104 -25.20 -8.95 7.75
CA ALA A 104 -23.84 -9.16 7.27
C ALA A 104 -23.23 -7.89 6.66
N ILE A 105 -24.01 -7.06 5.96
CA ILE A 105 -23.56 -5.75 5.46
C ILE A 105 -23.18 -4.82 6.61
N LEU A 106 -24.01 -4.72 7.66
CA LEU A 106 -23.72 -3.86 8.81
C LEU A 106 -22.43 -4.30 9.52
N VAL A 107 -22.24 -5.60 9.70
CA VAL A 107 -20.99 -6.17 10.26
C VAL A 107 -19.79 -5.82 9.37
N PHE A 108 -19.92 -5.97 8.05
CA PHE A 108 -18.86 -5.61 7.11
C PHE A 108 -18.51 -4.12 7.17
N LEU A 109 -19.52 -3.25 7.30
CA LEU A 109 -19.34 -1.81 7.43
C LEU A 109 -18.54 -1.45 8.69
N GLY A 110 -18.85 -2.10 9.82
CA GLY A 110 -18.07 -1.98 11.06
C GLY A 110 -16.64 -2.49 10.93
N PHE A 111 -16.38 -3.41 10.00
CA PHE A 111 -15.05 -3.96 9.73
C PHE A 111 -14.22 -3.12 8.75
N LEU A 112 -14.83 -2.20 7.99
CA LEU A 112 -14.13 -1.34 7.02
C LEU A 112 -12.99 -0.52 7.62
N PRO A 113 -13.14 0.16 8.77
CA PRO A 113 -12.05 0.93 9.37
C PRO A 113 -10.84 0.06 9.67
N TRP A 114 -11.07 -1.16 10.18
CA TRP A 114 -10.01 -2.12 10.44
C TRP A 114 -9.32 -2.56 9.16
N LEU A 115 -10.07 -2.85 8.08
CA LEU A 115 -9.50 -3.20 6.78
C LEU A 115 -8.64 -2.08 6.19
N VAL A 116 -9.06 -0.82 6.29
CA VAL A 116 -8.28 0.34 5.83
C VAL A 116 -6.97 0.42 6.60
N VAL A 117 -7.01 0.32 7.93
CA VAL A 117 -5.80 0.33 8.77
C VAL A 117 -4.88 -0.82 8.39
N ARG A 118 -5.41 -2.04 8.21
CA ARG A 118 -4.61 -3.21 7.80
C ARG A 118 -3.97 -3.02 6.42
N ALA A 119 -4.69 -2.42 5.47
CA ALA A 119 -4.16 -2.11 4.15
C ALA A 119 -3.03 -1.06 4.22
N SER A 120 -3.20 -0.02 5.05
CA SER A 120 -2.17 1.00 5.29
C SER A 120 -0.92 0.40 5.95
N VAL A 121 -1.08 -0.43 6.98
CA VAL A 121 0.03 -1.14 7.63
C VAL A 121 0.76 -2.07 6.65
N PHE A 122 0.02 -2.79 5.80
CA PHE A 122 0.63 -3.61 4.75
C PHE A 122 1.48 -2.76 3.79
N ASN A 123 0.98 -1.60 3.36
CA ASN A 123 1.75 -0.73 2.48
C ASN A 123 3.01 -0.20 3.17
N ALA A 124 2.88 0.33 4.40
CA ALA A 124 4.01 0.85 5.17
C ALA A 124 5.12 -0.20 5.34
N ARG A 125 4.77 -1.41 5.81
CA ARG A 125 5.75 -2.49 6.03
C ARG A 125 6.49 -2.93 4.77
N ASN A 126 5.86 -2.74 3.61
CA ASN A 126 6.46 -3.08 2.32
C ASN A 126 7.16 -1.90 1.66
N SER A 127 7.17 -0.72 2.28
CA SER A 127 7.85 0.47 1.79
C SER A 127 9.12 0.72 2.60
N SER A 128 10.20 1.11 1.92
CA SER A 128 11.40 1.65 2.56
C SER A 128 11.99 2.82 1.78
N TRP A 129 12.80 3.60 2.48
CA TRP A 129 13.58 4.70 1.92
C TRP A 129 14.96 4.69 2.56
N ARG A 130 16.03 4.73 1.75
CA ARG A 130 17.44 4.67 2.22
C ARG A 130 17.68 3.47 3.15
N ASP A 131 17.18 2.30 2.76
CA ASP A 131 17.19 1.05 3.56
C ASP A 131 16.40 1.07 4.89
N ILE A 132 15.75 2.19 5.26
CA ILE A 132 14.92 2.29 6.46
C ILE A 132 13.47 1.87 6.14
N ARG A 133 13.00 0.83 6.82
CA ARG A 133 11.65 0.27 6.68
C ARG A 133 10.61 1.11 7.41
N PHE A 134 9.49 1.41 6.78
CA PHE A 134 8.37 2.07 7.45
C PHE A 134 7.55 1.04 8.25
N ASN A 135 8.02 0.71 9.45
CA ASN A 135 7.26 -0.10 10.40
C ASN A 135 6.73 0.76 11.54
N PHE A 136 5.45 0.61 11.85
CA PHE A 136 4.87 1.20 13.05
C PHE A 136 5.17 0.28 14.23
N ASN A 137 6.21 0.61 15.00
CA ASN A 137 6.48 -0.06 16.26
C ASN A 137 5.60 0.59 17.34
N THR A 138 4.68 -0.17 17.92
CA THR A 138 3.84 0.31 19.04
C THR A 138 4.62 0.39 20.36
N ALA A 139 5.91 0.02 20.37
CA ALA A 139 6.74 -0.05 21.57
C ALA A 139 7.33 1.29 22.06
N SER A 140 7.02 2.45 21.44
CA SER A 140 7.63 3.73 21.83
C SER A 140 6.94 4.43 23.02
N LYS A 141 6.21 3.71 23.88
CA LYS A 141 5.66 4.23 25.14
C LYS A 141 5.72 3.16 26.25
N ALA A 142 6.93 2.89 26.73
CA ALA A 142 7.15 2.16 27.98
C ALA A 142 8.14 2.85 28.93
N GLU A 143 8.64 4.04 28.61
CA GLU A 143 9.53 4.82 29.48
C GLU A 143 9.13 6.31 29.40
N ALA A 144 8.15 6.70 30.22
CA ALA A 144 7.88 8.08 30.62
C ALA A 144 7.18 8.07 31.98
#